data_AF-A0A851N7M1-F1
#
_entry.id   AF-A0A851N7M1-F1
#
_cell.length_a   1.000
_cell.length_b   1.000
_cell.length_c   1.000
_cell.angle_alpha   90.00
_cell.angle_beta   90.00
_cell.angle_gamma   90.00
#
_symmetry.space_group_name_H-M   'P 1'
#
loop_
_entity.id
_entity.type
_entity.pdbx_description
1 polymer ?
#
loop_
_entity_poly.entity_id
_entity_poly.type
_entity_poly.pdbx_seq_one_letter_code
_entity_poly.pdbx_strand_id
1 'polypeptide(L)'
;RLERLQRIVSKLQMESGLCEEQLNQADALLQSELRLLAAGKAPQHAAELERDLEKADAMLRALFGDVQALKDGRHPQGEQMYRRVYRLHERLVALRTEHSLRLRAGTPGTAVTAVTMAARARAEPEDAALRYLQELLAWVEENQRRLAAAEWGADLPSVEGQLGAQRGVHQGVEEFRAKIER
;
A
#
# COMPACT_ATOMS: atom_id res chain seq x y z
N ARG A 1 21.76 7.95 34.57
CA ARG A 1 20.58 7.40 33.83
C ARG A 1 19.57 8.49 33.49
N LEU A 2 19.14 9.30 34.46
CA LEU A 2 18.20 10.41 34.25
C LEU A 2 18.71 11.47 33.26
N GLU A 3 19.97 11.91 33.40
CA GLU A 3 20.60 12.91 32.51
C GLU A 3 20.73 12.45 31.05
N ARG A 4 20.84 11.14 30.80
CA ARG A 4 20.85 10.59 29.44
C ARG A 4 19.46 10.66 28.81
N LEU A 5 18.42 10.32 29.58
CA LEU A 5 17.03 10.41 29.12
C LEU A 5 16.61 11.87 28.90
N GLN A 6 17.04 12.80 29.75
CA GLN A 6 16.80 14.23 29.56
C GLN A 6 17.45 14.75 28.27
N ARG A 7 18.68 14.34 27.95
CA ARG A 7 19.30 14.66 26.65
C ARG A 7 18.49 14.14 25.45
N ILE A 8 17.94 12.92 25.56
CA ILE A 8 17.06 12.36 24.53
C ILE A 8 15.78 13.20 24.39
N VAL A 9 15.18 13.65 25.49
CA VAL A 9 14.01 14.55 25.44
C VAL A 9 14.34 15.85 24.70
N SER A 10 15.42 16.55 25.07
CA SER A 10 15.81 17.79 24.40
C SER A 10 16.07 17.61 22.91
N LYS A 11 16.78 16.52 22.55
CA LYS A 11 17.03 16.13 21.16
C LYS A 11 15.72 15.89 20.41
N LEU A 12 14.85 15.05 20.96
CA LEU A 12 13.57 14.69 20.36
C LEU A 12 12.66 15.91 20.18
N GLN A 13 12.64 16.83 21.15
CA GLN A 13 11.90 18.09 21.03
C GLN A 13 12.40 18.94 19.86
N MET A 14 13.72 19.09 19.72
CA MET A 14 14.33 19.82 18.61
C MET A 14 14.08 19.12 17.27
N GLU A 15 14.35 17.82 17.17
CA GLU A 15 14.19 17.05 15.94
C GLU A 15 12.73 16.94 15.48
N SER A 16 11.77 16.89 16.42
CA SER A 16 10.34 16.95 16.09
C SER A 16 9.94 18.30 15.50
N GLY A 17 10.54 19.40 15.95
CA GLY A 17 10.37 20.73 15.33
C GLY A 17 10.94 20.78 13.91
N LEU A 18 12.14 20.24 13.70
CA LEU A 18 12.72 20.14 12.35
C LEU A 18 11.86 19.26 11.42
N CYS A 19 11.26 18.19 11.94
CA CYS A 19 10.36 17.34 11.17
C CYS A 19 9.07 18.08 10.81
N GLU A 20 8.51 18.87 11.74
CA GLU A 20 7.36 19.76 11.47
C GLU A 20 7.67 20.75 10.34
N GLU A 21 8.85 21.38 10.37
CA GLU A 21 9.31 22.29 9.31
C GLU A 21 9.49 21.59 7.96
N GLN A 22 10.09 20.40 7.95
CA GLN A 22 10.26 19.61 6.73
C GLN A 22 8.91 19.21 6.12
N LEU A 23 7.92 18.84 6.95
CA LEU A 23 6.56 18.55 6.48
C LEU A 23 5.85 19.81 5.96
N ASN A 24 6.09 20.99 6.54
CA ASN A 24 5.57 22.25 6.02
C ASN A 24 6.17 22.60 4.65
N GLN A 25 7.46 22.33 4.44
CA GLN A 25 8.12 22.54 3.14
C GLN A 25 7.55 21.61 2.07
N ALA A 26 7.39 20.32 2.39
CA ALA A 26 6.77 19.34 1.50
C ALA A 26 5.32 19.74 1.15
N ASP A 27 4.53 20.15 2.14
CA ASP A 27 3.17 20.63 1.90
C ASP A 27 3.13 21.86 0.99
N ALA A 28 4.01 22.86 1.20
CA ALA A 28 4.10 24.03 0.34
C ALA A 28 4.43 23.69 -1.12
N LEU A 29 5.34 22.73 -1.34
CA LEU A 29 5.66 22.22 -2.67
C LEU A 29 4.46 21.47 -3.27
N LEU A 30 3.78 20.63 -2.50
CA LEU A 30 2.57 19.95 -2.96
C LEU A 30 1.48 20.96 -3.39
N GLN A 31 1.26 22.01 -2.60
CA GLN A 31 0.30 23.05 -2.94
C GLN A 31 0.72 23.83 -4.21
N SER A 32 2.02 24.02 -4.46
CA SER A 32 2.49 24.66 -5.69
C SER A 32 2.25 23.78 -6.91
N GLU A 33 2.49 22.48 -6.79
CA GLU A 33 2.21 21.47 -7.83
C GLU A 33 0.72 21.39 -8.14
N LEU A 34 -0.14 21.41 -7.12
CA LEU A 34 -1.60 21.43 -7.29
C LEU A 34 -2.07 22.67 -8.07
N ARG A 35 -1.46 23.84 -7.84
CA ARG A 35 -1.77 25.06 -8.59
C ARG A 35 -1.33 24.95 -10.06
N LEU A 36 -0.19 24.33 -10.33
CA LEU A 36 0.28 24.09 -11.70
C LEU A 36 -0.65 23.12 -12.43
N LEU A 37 -1.02 22.01 -11.80
CA LEU A 37 -1.95 21.03 -12.36
C LEU A 37 -3.33 21.62 -12.61
N ALA A 38 -3.85 22.43 -11.69
CA ALA A 38 -5.11 23.15 -11.87
C ALA A 38 -5.07 24.14 -13.06
N ALA A 39 -3.90 24.68 -13.37
CA ALA A 39 -3.65 25.51 -14.55
C ALA A 39 -3.32 24.69 -15.82
N GLY A 40 -3.40 23.35 -15.77
CA GLY A 40 -3.09 22.45 -16.88
C GLY A 40 -1.59 22.34 -17.21
N LYS A 41 -0.71 22.81 -16.31
CA LYS A 41 0.74 22.75 -16.48
C LYS A 41 1.29 21.45 -15.90
N ALA A 42 2.36 20.95 -16.51
CA ALA A 42 3.07 19.78 -16.00
C ALA A 42 3.67 20.06 -14.60
N PRO A 43 3.75 19.03 -13.73
CA PRO A 43 4.41 19.12 -12.44
C PRO A 43 5.89 19.49 -12.59
N GLN A 44 6.41 20.37 -11.72
CA GLN A 44 7.78 20.92 -11.81
C GLN A 44 8.66 20.54 -10.61
N HIS A 45 8.06 20.38 -9.43
CA HIS A 45 8.75 20.13 -8.17
C HIS A 45 8.51 18.71 -7.63
N ALA A 46 7.96 17.80 -8.43
CA ALA A 46 7.63 16.43 -8.00
C ALA A 46 8.83 15.67 -7.39
N ALA A 47 10.00 15.73 -8.02
CA ALA A 47 11.20 15.05 -7.51
C ALA A 47 11.72 15.67 -6.19
N GLU A 48 11.58 16.98 -6.03
CA GLU A 48 11.95 17.67 -4.79
C GLU A 48 10.99 17.33 -3.65
N LEU A 49 9.69 17.30 -3.95
CA LEU A 49 8.66 16.85 -3.02
C LEU A 49 8.89 15.41 -2.56
N GLU A 50 9.20 14.49 -3.47
CA GLU A 50 9.53 13.11 -3.12
C GLU A 50 10.73 13.01 -2.16
N ARG A 51 11.81 13.73 -2.46
CA ARG A 51 13.01 13.80 -1.59
C ARG A 51 12.67 14.33 -0.20
N ASP A 52 11.85 15.38 -0.11
CA ASP A 52 11.46 15.99 1.15
C ASP A 52 10.56 15.05 1.99
N LEU A 53 9.66 14.31 1.34
CA LEU A 53 8.84 13.29 1.98
C LEU A 53 9.68 12.10 2.49
N GLU A 54 10.67 11.65 1.73
CA GLU A 54 11.62 10.62 2.17
C GLU A 54 12.46 11.07 3.36
N LYS A 55 12.94 12.32 3.35
CA LYS A 55 13.68 12.91 4.46
C LYS A 55 12.81 13.01 5.73
N ALA A 56 11.57 13.46 5.60
CA ALA A 56 10.63 13.50 6.73
C ALA A 56 10.39 12.09 7.32
N ASP A 57 10.35 11.06 6.48
CA ASP A 57 10.19 9.67 6.88
C ASP A 57 11.38 9.15 7.69
N ALA A 58 12.61 9.47 7.25
CA ALA A 58 13.82 9.13 7.96
C ALA A 58 13.87 9.81 9.34
N MET A 59 13.46 11.09 9.41
CA MET A 59 13.34 11.82 10.67
C MET A 59 12.32 11.17 11.61
N LEU A 60 11.13 10.79 11.12
CA LEU A 60 10.12 10.11 11.92
C LEU A 60 10.61 8.77 12.47
N ARG A 61 11.35 7.98 11.68
CA ARG A 61 11.94 6.72 12.15
C ARG A 61 12.92 6.96 13.31
N ALA A 62 13.78 7.98 13.20
CA ALA A 62 14.69 8.36 14.29
C ALA A 62 13.93 8.82 15.54
N LEU A 63 12.91 9.68 15.37
CA LEU A 63 12.06 10.18 16.45
C LEU A 63 11.34 9.03 17.19
N PHE A 64 10.77 8.06 16.47
CA PHE A 64 10.15 6.90 17.10
C PHE A 64 11.17 6.04 17.87
N GLY A 65 12.40 5.93 17.36
CA GLY A 65 13.50 5.28 18.09
C GLY A 65 13.81 5.98 19.42
N ASP A 66 13.89 7.30 19.41
CA ASP A 66 14.13 8.10 20.62
C ASP A 66 12.92 8.03 21.60
N VAL A 67 11.69 8.06 21.10
CA VAL A 67 10.47 7.83 21.91
C VAL A 67 10.52 6.45 22.58
N GLN A 68 10.92 5.42 21.84
CA GLN A 68 11.03 4.07 22.39
C GLN A 68 12.09 4.01 23.49
N ALA A 69 13.25 4.64 23.28
CA ALA A 69 14.28 4.75 24.31
C ALA A 69 13.77 5.46 25.59
N LEU A 70 12.91 6.48 25.44
CA LEU A 70 12.24 7.13 26.59
C LEU A 70 11.25 6.19 27.29
N LYS A 71 10.46 5.41 26.55
CA LYS A 71 9.50 4.44 27.10
C LYS A 71 10.20 3.30 27.84
N ASP A 72 11.27 2.74 27.27
CA ASP A 72 12.10 1.71 27.91
C ASP A 72 12.80 2.24 29.17
N GLY A 73 13.15 3.54 29.14
CA GLY A 73 13.65 4.28 30.29
C GLY A 73 12.60 4.62 31.34
N ARG A 74 11.31 4.32 31.09
CA ARG A 74 10.13 4.74 31.89
C ARG A 74 10.10 6.24 32.16
N HIS A 75 10.53 7.04 31.20
CA HIS A 75 10.56 8.49 31.33
C HIS A 75 9.12 9.05 31.28
N PRO A 76 8.72 9.95 32.20
CA PRO A 76 7.33 10.42 32.30
C PRO A 76 6.82 11.15 31.04
N GLN A 77 7.72 11.75 30.26
CA GLN A 77 7.36 12.44 29.02
C GLN A 77 7.22 11.51 27.80
N GLY A 78 7.55 10.21 27.90
CA GLY A 78 7.57 9.30 26.76
C GLY A 78 6.23 9.19 26.04
N GLU A 79 5.13 9.19 26.79
CA GLU A 79 3.77 9.15 26.23
C GLU A 79 3.37 10.45 25.53
N GLN A 80 3.72 11.60 26.12
CA GLN A 80 3.48 12.91 25.49
C GLN A 80 4.26 13.03 24.18
N MET A 81 5.53 12.62 24.18
CA MET A 81 6.38 12.65 23.00
C MET A 81 5.88 11.70 21.91
N TYR A 82 5.41 10.50 22.27
CA TYR A 82 4.79 9.56 21.33
C TYR A 82 3.61 10.18 20.59
N ARG A 83 2.66 10.81 21.29
CA ARG A 83 1.49 11.45 20.67
C ARG A 83 1.89 12.56 19.71
N ARG A 84 2.92 13.34 20.04
CA ARG A 84 3.43 14.38 19.15
C ARG A 84 3.99 13.77 17.86
N VAL A 85 4.90 12.80 17.98
CA VAL A 85 5.52 12.12 16.82
C VAL A 85 4.46 11.40 15.97
N TYR A 86 3.43 10.82 16.61
CA TYR A 86 2.34 10.17 15.89
C TYR A 86 1.54 11.14 15.02
N ARG A 87 1.21 12.35 15.50
CA ARG A 87 0.54 13.36 14.65
C ARG A 87 1.38 13.76 13.45
N LEU A 88 2.70 13.83 13.60
CA LEU A 88 3.62 14.10 12.50
C LEU A 88 3.60 12.96 11.48
N HIS A 89 3.56 11.71 11.95
CA HIS A 89 3.41 10.55 11.11
C HIS A 89 2.09 10.55 10.33
N GLU A 90 0.96 10.81 11.00
CA GLU A 90 -0.35 10.93 10.34
C GLU A 90 -0.34 12.00 9.25
N ARG A 91 0.28 13.15 9.52
CA ARG A 91 0.42 14.22 8.54
C ARG A 91 1.28 13.81 7.34
N LEU A 92 2.39 13.11 7.55
CA LEU A 92 3.21 12.59 6.46
C LEU A 92 2.44 11.60 5.59
N VAL A 93 1.69 10.68 6.23
CA VAL A 93 0.86 9.70 5.52
C VAL A 93 -0.19 10.41 4.67
N ALA A 94 -0.88 11.41 5.22
CA ALA A 94 -1.85 12.20 4.48
C ALA A 94 -1.24 12.89 3.24
N LEU A 95 -0.08 13.56 3.40
CA LEU A 95 0.62 14.22 2.29
C LEU A 95 1.03 13.23 1.19
N ARG A 96 1.51 12.03 1.56
CA ARG A 96 1.87 10.99 0.58
C ARG A 96 0.67 10.44 -0.17
N THR A 97 -0.43 10.21 0.53
CA THR A 97 -1.68 9.76 -0.10
C THR A 97 -2.16 10.80 -1.10
N GLU A 98 -2.13 12.09 -0.74
CA GLU A 98 -2.50 13.18 -1.64
C GLU A 98 -1.56 13.24 -2.86
N HIS A 99 -0.24 13.24 -2.66
CA HIS A 99 0.73 13.22 -3.75
C HIS A 99 0.52 12.04 -4.71
N SER A 100 0.33 10.83 -4.17
CA SER A 100 0.13 9.60 -4.96
C SER A 100 -1.14 9.63 -5.81
N LEU A 101 -2.26 10.11 -5.24
CA LEU A 101 -3.51 10.27 -5.97
C LEU A 101 -3.38 11.28 -7.12
N ARG A 102 -2.57 12.32 -6.93
CA ARG A 102 -2.36 13.36 -7.94
C ARG A 102 -1.41 12.94 -9.05
N LEU A 103 -0.37 12.16 -8.75
CA LEU A 103 0.46 11.53 -9.77
C LEU A 103 -0.38 10.62 -10.68
N ARG A 104 -1.35 9.90 -10.10
CA ARG A 104 -2.29 9.05 -10.84
C ARG A 104 -3.33 9.85 -11.62
N ALA A 105 -3.77 11.00 -11.12
CA ALA A 105 -4.76 11.86 -11.78
C ALA A 105 -4.17 12.82 -12.84
N GLY A 106 -2.87 13.13 -12.74
CA GLY A 106 -2.16 14.09 -13.60
C GLY A 106 -1.66 13.56 -14.94
N THR A 107 -1.85 12.27 -15.25
CA THR A 107 -1.48 11.66 -16.54
C THR A 107 -2.69 11.36 -17.42
N PRO A 108 -3.21 12.32 -18.20
CA PRO A 108 -4.03 12.02 -19.36
C PRO A 108 -3.11 11.51 -20.49
N GLY A 109 -2.86 10.20 -20.51
CA GLY A 109 -2.17 9.50 -21.60
C GLY A 109 -0.64 9.50 -21.51
N THR A 110 -0.03 8.33 -21.75
CA THR A 110 1.39 8.14 -22.12
C THR A 110 2.53 8.40 -21.10
N ALA A 111 2.37 8.02 -19.83
CA ALA A 111 3.55 7.82 -18.96
C ALA A 111 3.33 6.73 -17.89
N VAL A 112 2.99 5.51 -18.33
CA VAL A 112 2.88 4.35 -17.43
C VAL A 112 4.27 3.76 -17.08
N THR A 113 5.38 4.21 -17.67
CA THR A 113 6.59 3.35 -17.70
C THR A 113 7.66 3.59 -16.63
N ALA A 114 7.68 4.73 -15.92
CA ALA A 114 8.77 5.04 -14.97
C ALA A 114 8.38 4.81 -13.49
N VAL A 115 7.23 5.33 -13.05
CA VAL A 115 6.70 5.06 -11.69
C VAL A 115 6.30 3.60 -11.52
N THR A 116 6.07 2.89 -12.64
CA THR A 116 5.92 1.44 -12.57
C THR A 116 7.15 0.77 -12.01
N MET A 117 8.41 1.23 -12.05
CA MET A 117 9.49 0.32 -11.62
C MET A 117 9.66 0.15 -10.10
N ALA A 118 9.56 1.23 -9.32
CA ALA A 118 9.63 1.13 -7.85
C ALA A 118 8.30 0.68 -7.24
N ALA A 119 7.17 1.11 -7.82
CA ALA A 119 5.86 0.57 -7.46
C ALA A 119 5.71 -0.88 -7.94
N ARG A 120 6.20 -1.29 -9.12
CA ARG A 120 6.28 -2.70 -9.58
C ARG A 120 7.19 -3.51 -8.69
N ALA A 121 8.35 -3.03 -8.24
CA ALA A 121 9.19 -3.89 -7.41
C ALA A 121 8.45 -4.37 -6.14
N ARG A 122 7.52 -3.54 -5.62
CA ARG A 122 6.65 -3.88 -4.49
C ARG A 122 5.28 -4.44 -4.89
N ALA A 123 4.76 -4.07 -6.06
CA ALA A 123 3.48 -4.48 -6.60
C ALA A 123 3.56 -5.68 -7.55
N GLU A 124 4.71 -6.10 -8.06
CA GLU A 124 4.87 -7.31 -8.89
C GLU A 124 4.51 -8.58 -8.12
N PRO A 125 4.91 -8.77 -6.84
CA PRO A 125 4.39 -9.91 -6.08
C PRO A 125 2.88 -9.78 -5.79
N GLU A 126 2.38 -8.55 -5.54
CA GLU A 126 0.94 -8.31 -5.31
C GLU A 126 0.11 -8.43 -6.61
N ASP A 127 0.66 -8.06 -7.76
CA ASP A 127 0.07 -8.13 -9.10
C ASP A 127 0.11 -9.56 -9.60
N ALA A 128 1.19 -10.31 -9.33
CA ALA A 128 1.24 -11.74 -9.59
C ALA A 128 0.24 -12.49 -8.71
N ALA A 129 0.15 -12.16 -7.42
CA ALA A 129 -0.85 -12.71 -6.51
C ALA A 129 -2.28 -12.33 -6.93
N LEU A 130 -2.51 -11.09 -7.37
CA LEU A 130 -3.82 -10.63 -7.84
C LEU A 130 -4.21 -11.28 -9.17
N ARG A 131 -3.27 -11.39 -10.12
CA ARG A 131 -3.48 -12.13 -11.39
C ARG A 131 -3.78 -13.59 -11.11
N TYR A 132 -3.03 -14.21 -10.20
CA TYR A 132 -3.31 -15.57 -9.77
C TYR A 132 -4.72 -15.67 -9.19
N LEU A 133 -5.11 -14.81 -8.24
CA LEU A 133 -6.47 -14.79 -7.68
C LEU A 133 -7.56 -14.56 -8.73
N GLN A 134 -7.30 -13.72 -9.75
CA GLN A 134 -8.22 -13.48 -10.86
C GLN A 134 -8.34 -14.71 -11.78
N GLU A 135 -7.24 -15.41 -12.06
CA GLU A 135 -7.27 -16.69 -12.78
C GLU A 135 -8.04 -17.76 -11.99
N LEU A 136 -7.88 -17.80 -10.67
CA LEU A 136 -8.63 -18.69 -9.79
C LEU A 136 -10.13 -18.37 -9.82
N LEU A 137 -10.48 -17.09 -9.72
CA LEU A 137 -11.87 -16.64 -9.78
C LEU A 137 -12.49 -17.00 -11.14
N ALA A 138 -11.79 -16.72 -12.24
CA ALA A 138 -12.25 -17.04 -13.58
C ALA A 138 -12.48 -18.55 -13.77
N TRP A 139 -11.58 -19.38 -13.23
CA TRP A 139 -11.75 -20.84 -13.26
C TRP A 139 -12.97 -21.29 -12.45
N VAL A 140 -13.20 -20.71 -11.26
CA VAL A 140 -14.38 -21.01 -10.44
C VAL A 140 -15.68 -20.59 -11.15
N GLU A 141 -15.72 -19.38 -11.70
CA GLU A 141 -16.89 -18.87 -12.42
C GLU A 141 -17.21 -19.71 -13.67
N GLU A 142 -16.18 -20.15 -14.41
CA GLU A 142 -16.35 -21.05 -15.55
C GLU A 142 -16.95 -22.39 -15.14
N ASN A 143 -16.43 -23.00 -14.07
CA ASN A 143 -16.97 -24.26 -13.58
C ASN A 143 -18.39 -24.09 -13.04
N GLN A 144 -18.70 -23.01 -12.33
CA GLN A 144 -20.06 -22.71 -11.88
C GLN A 144 -21.02 -22.56 -13.07
N ARG A 145 -20.60 -21.90 -14.15
CA ARG A 145 -21.43 -21.75 -15.36
C ARG A 145 -21.64 -23.09 -16.07
N ARG A 146 -20.61 -23.93 -16.17
CA ARG A 146 -20.70 -25.28 -16.74
C ARG A 146 -21.62 -26.19 -15.92
N LEU A 147 -21.58 -26.08 -14.60
CA LEU A 147 -22.49 -26.79 -13.70
C LEU A 147 -23.93 -26.27 -13.82
N ALA A 148 -24.13 -24.95 -13.93
CA ALA A 148 -25.45 -24.35 -14.08
C ALA A 148 -26.11 -24.67 -15.43
N ALA A 149 -25.31 -24.76 -16.50
CA ALA A 149 -25.78 -25.13 -17.84
C ALA A 149 -25.84 -26.64 -18.10
N ALA A 150 -25.55 -27.47 -17.08
CA ALA A 150 -25.55 -28.92 -17.20
C ALA A 150 -26.97 -29.47 -17.37
N GLU A 151 -27.27 -29.97 -18.56
CA GLU A 151 -28.48 -30.75 -18.83
C GLU A 151 -28.15 -32.25 -18.77
N TRP A 152 -29.03 -33.04 -18.16
CA TRP A 152 -28.82 -34.49 -17.96
C TRP A 152 -29.38 -35.34 -19.11
N GLY A 153 -30.20 -34.74 -19.99
CA GLY A 153 -30.93 -35.47 -21.03
C GLY A 153 -32.10 -36.28 -20.47
N ALA A 154 -32.82 -36.97 -21.37
CA ALA A 154 -34.01 -37.78 -21.03
C ALA A 154 -33.77 -39.29 -21.14
N ASP A 155 -32.59 -39.70 -21.60
CA ASP A 155 -32.19 -41.08 -21.86
C ASP A 155 -30.92 -41.48 -21.08
N LEU A 156 -30.81 -42.77 -20.79
CA LEU A 156 -29.76 -43.33 -19.93
C LEU A 156 -28.32 -43.03 -20.42
N PRO A 157 -28.00 -43.17 -21.72
CA PRO A 157 -26.66 -42.82 -22.24
C PRO A 157 -26.28 -41.35 -22.02
N SER A 158 -27.23 -40.42 -22.19
CA SER A 158 -26.99 -38.99 -21.95
C SER A 158 -26.70 -38.70 -20.47
N VAL A 159 -27.45 -39.33 -19.57
CA VAL A 159 -27.25 -39.22 -18.11
C VAL A 159 -25.90 -39.79 -17.70
N GLU A 160 -25.49 -40.94 -18.23
CA GLU A 160 -24.19 -41.58 -17.94
C GLU A 160 -23.01 -40.75 -18.47
N GLY A 161 -23.13 -40.18 -19.68
CA GLY A 161 -22.15 -39.26 -20.23
C GLY A 161 -21.97 -38.01 -19.37
N GLN A 162 -23.08 -37.42 -18.93
CA GLN A 162 -23.05 -36.24 -18.08
C GLN A 162 -22.50 -36.53 -16.68
N LEU A 163 -22.80 -37.70 -16.11
CA LEU A 163 -22.21 -38.15 -14.85
C LEU A 163 -20.68 -38.31 -14.94
N GLY A 164 -20.17 -38.81 -16.07
CA GLY A 164 -18.74 -38.89 -16.35
C GLY A 164 -18.09 -37.50 -16.42
N ALA A 165 -18.72 -36.55 -17.10
CA ALA A 165 -18.26 -35.16 -17.19
C ALA A 165 -18.25 -34.48 -15.80
N GLN A 166 -19.28 -34.70 -14.99
CA GLN A 166 -19.38 -34.19 -13.61
C GLN A 166 -18.28 -34.76 -12.70
N ARG A 167 -17.96 -36.06 -12.82
CA ARG A 167 -16.85 -36.68 -12.09
C ARG A 167 -15.50 -36.06 -12.47
N GLY A 168 -15.29 -35.75 -13.74
CA GLY A 168 -14.07 -35.06 -14.20
C GLY A 168 -13.95 -33.64 -13.63
N VAL A 169 -15.06 -32.89 -13.59
CA VAL A 169 -15.10 -31.56 -12.93
C VAL A 169 -14.80 -31.68 -11.44
N HIS A 170 -15.43 -32.64 -10.74
CA HIS A 170 -15.21 -32.85 -9.32
C HIS A 170 -13.74 -33.21 -8.99
N GLN A 171 -13.12 -34.09 -9.78
CA GLN A 171 -11.69 -34.38 -9.64
C GLN A 171 -10.83 -33.12 -9.81
N GLY A 172 -11.14 -32.30 -10.81
CA GLY A 172 -10.45 -31.02 -11.02
C GLY A 172 -10.59 -30.06 -9.84
N VAL A 173 -11.75 -30.04 -9.17
CA VAL A 173 -11.99 -29.23 -7.95
C VAL A 173 -11.17 -29.74 -6.76
N GLU A 174 -11.07 -31.05 -6.56
CA GLU A 174 -10.24 -31.61 -5.47
C GLU A 174 -8.74 -31.38 -5.70
N GLU A 175 -8.27 -31.54 -6.93
CA GLU A 175 -6.88 -31.22 -7.30
C GLU A 175 -6.58 -29.72 -7.12
N PHE A 176 -7.55 -28.87 -7.43
CA PHE A 176 -7.46 -27.44 -7.22
C PHE A 176 -7.37 -27.08 -5.73
N ARG A 177 -8.25 -27.66 -4.91
CA ARG A 177 -8.22 -27.51 -3.46
C ARG A 177 -6.88 -27.93 -2.86
N ALA A 178 -6.33 -29.07 -3.30
CA ALA A 178 -5.03 -29.55 -2.85
C ALA A 178 -3.85 -28.63 -3.24
N LYS A 179 -3.98 -27.83 -4.30
CA LYS A 179 -2.99 -26.80 -4.68
C LYS A 179 -3.05 -25.53 -3.82
N ILE A 180 -4.23 -25.20 -3.28
CA ILE A 180 -4.41 -24.05 -2.38
C ILE A 180 -3.95 -24.37 -0.95
N GLU A 181 -4.17 -25.61 -0.49
CA GLU A 181 -3.88 -26.03 0.90
C GLU A 181 -2.40 -26.41 1.14
N ARG A 182 -1.53 -26.40 0.12
CA ARG A 182 -0.07 -26.65 0.24
C ARG A 182 0.71 -25.35 0.35
#